data_AF-A0A559KI66-F1
#
_entry.id   AF-A0A559KI66-F1
#
_cell.length_a   1.000
_cell.length_b   1.000
_cell.length_c   1.000
_cell.angle_alpha   90.00
_cell.angle_beta   90.00
_cell.angle_gamma   90.00
#
_symmetry.space_group_name_H-M   'P 1'
#
loop_
_entity.id
_entity.type
_entity.pdbx_description
1 polymer ?
#
loop_
_entity_poly.entity_id
_entity_poly.type
_entity_poly.pdbx_seq_one_letter_code
_entity_poly.pdbx_strand_id
1 'polypeptide(L)'
;MNKRGAAVVALTMAIAIMSGGQASAYSGIDEQGFITTPESLDITVTFMEPEPVYDAAEPERKSGVTLAPQTVHAKAIENAFFKIDTWLGDKWIFPKGRIIYNLEPIQKELALPATTPMFDFPNALQKRLGELSPQTVTAFEQAAGRWYHVRTPQGDGWINLAIALPKEVQPVSGSIKPVGDTLILQYPHERAQLVGVLRNQAVTPLGKTSDNWYHIQGTFGDGWVHVEDSQLPKPVDKLITLNRETEIMDYPMVGNWLGKLAPQQIRATGQWNNWYQIQTWLGEAWIVVDER
;
A
#
# COMPACT_ATOMS: atom_id res chain seq x y z
N MET A 1 -9.52 19.74 -16.13
CA MET A 1 -9.40 18.30 -16.48
C MET A 1 -10.77 17.71 -16.69
N ASN A 2 -11.05 17.16 -17.88
CA ASN A 2 -12.29 16.42 -18.14
C ASN A 2 -12.25 15.08 -17.39
N LYS A 3 -13.38 14.62 -16.82
CA LYS A 3 -13.46 13.41 -15.97
C LYS A 3 -12.92 12.14 -16.65
N ARG A 4 -12.94 12.11 -17.99
CA ARG A 4 -12.39 11.00 -18.81
C ARG A 4 -10.86 10.89 -18.74
N GLY A 5 -10.14 12.01 -18.74
CA GLY A 5 -8.67 12.01 -18.70
C GLY A 5 -8.09 11.52 -17.38
N ALA A 6 -8.73 11.84 -16.25
CA ALA A 6 -8.28 11.38 -14.92
C ALA A 6 -8.48 9.87 -14.71
N ALA A 7 -9.52 9.28 -15.30
CA ALA A 7 -9.81 7.85 -15.17
C ALA A 7 -8.81 6.97 -15.94
N VAL A 8 -8.38 7.42 -17.12
CA VAL A 8 -7.35 6.72 -17.92
C VAL A 8 -6.00 6.72 -17.20
N VAL A 9 -5.62 7.85 -16.59
CA VAL A 9 -4.38 8.02 -15.81
C VAL A 9 -4.28 7.07 -14.61
N ALA A 10 -5.37 6.94 -13.85
CA ALA A 10 -5.40 6.05 -12.69
C ALA A 10 -5.23 4.58 -13.10
N LEU A 11 -5.74 4.19 -14.26
CA LEU A 11 -5.69 2.81 -14.73
C LEU A 11 -4.32 2.43 -15.30
N THR A 12 -3.65 3.29 -16.07
CA THR A 12 -2.27 3.03 -16.52
C THR A 12 -1.30 2.99 -15.35
N MET A 13 -1.43 3.88 -14.36
CA MET A 13 -0.64 3.79 -13.12
C MET A 13 -0.95 2.50 -12.35
N ALA A 14 -2.22 2.12 -12.21
CA ALA A 14 -2.59 0.87 -11.54
C ALA A 14 -2.01 -0.35 -12.28
N ILE A 15 -2.01 -0.37 -13.62
CA ILE A 15 -1.41 -1.44 -14.42
C ILE A 15 0.10 -1.49 -14.24
N ALA A 16 0.82 -0.35 -14.27
CA ALA A 16 2.27 -0.31 -14.03
C ALA A 16 2.64 -0.81 -12.61
N ILE A 17 1.82 -0.44 -11.63
CA ILE A 17 1.96 -0.85 -10.24
C ILE A 17 1.62 -2.34 -10.03
N MET A 18 0.67 -2.88 -10.81
CA MET A 18 0.28 -4.29 -10.81
C MET A 18 1.21 -5.17 -11.65
N SER A 19 1.88 -4.63 -12.68
CA SER A 19 2.83 -5.35 -13.54
C SER A 19 4.26 -5.40 -12.99
N GLY A 20 4.52 -4.74 -11.86
CA GLY A 20 5.84 -4.69 -11.23
C GLY A 20 6.84 -3.73 -11.88
N GLY A 21 6.40 -2.88 -12.81
CA GLY A 21 7.21 -1.83 -13.41
C GLY A 21 7.32 -0.60 -12.51
N GLN A 22 8.43 0.15 -12.60
CA GLN A 22 8.47 1.49 -12.03
C GLN A 22 7.47 2.38 -12.77
N ALA A 23 6.60 3.08 -12.03
CA ALA A 23 5.56 3.96 -12.58
C ALA A 23 6.11 5.03 -13.54
N SER A 24 7.40 5.35 -13.46
CA SER A 24 8.11 6.31 -14.31
C SER A 24 8.25 5.89 -15.78
N ALA A 25 8.10 4.61 -16.12
CA ALA A 25 8.27 4.12 -17.50
C ALA A 25 7.00 4.19 -18.36
N TYR A 26 5.84 4.49 -17.77
CA TYR A 26 4.53 4.35 -18.42
C TYR A 26 3.71 5.65 -18.50
N SER A 27 4.28 6.81 -18.13
CA SER A 27 3.65 8.12 -18.26
C SER A 27 4.54 9.09 -19.02
N GLY A 28 4.26 9.35 -20.30
CA GLY A 28 4.72 10.57 -20.94
C GLY A 28 3.82 11.74 -20.52
N ILE A 29 4.34 12.96 -20.51
CA ILE A 29 3.53 14.18 -20.44
C ILE A 29 3.77 14.89 -21.76
N ASP A 30 2.71 15.17 -22.53
CA ASP A 30 2.86 15.94 -23.77
C ASP A 30 3.21 17.41 -23.51
N GLU A 31 3.51 18.15 -24.58
CA GLU A 31 3.87 19.57 -24.51
C GLU A 31 2.75 20.46 -23.90
N GLN A 32 1.53 19.92 -23.74
CA GLN A 32 0.38 20.61 -23.15
C GLN A 32 0.09 20.16 -21.71
N GLY A 33 0.92 19.29 -21.12
CA GLY A 33 0.77 18.85 -19.74
C GLY A 33 -0.22 17.70 -19.55
N PHE A 34 -0.68 17.05 -20.62
CA PHE A 34 -1.51 15.85 -20.52
C PHE A 34 -0.65 14.60 -20.43
N ILE A 35 -1.04 13.69 -19.53
CA ILE A 35 -0.42 12.38 -19.44
C ILE A 35 -0.78 11.60 -20.71
N THR A 36 0.22 11.22 -21.48
CA THR A 36 0.07 10.39 -22.66
C THR A 36 0.05 8.92 -22.26
N THR A 37 -0.88 8.17 -22.85
CA THR A 37 -0.85 6.71 -22.83
C THR A 37 0.40 6.27 -23.60
N PRO A 38 1.20 5.31 -23.09
CA PRO A 38 2.40 4.87 -23.81
C PRO A 38 2.03 4.39 -25.23
N GLU A 39 2.85 4.77 -26.20
CA GLU A 39 2.65 4.53 -27.65
C GLU A 39 2.54 3.03 -27.97
N SER A 40 3.08 2.17 -27.10
CA SER A 40 2.88 0.72 -27.12
C SER A 40 2.76 0.18 -25.70
N LEU A 41 1.71 -0.60 -25.45
CA LEU A 41 1.62 -1.50 -24.30
C LEU A 41 2.16 -2.87 -24.74
N ASP A 42 2.89 -3.57 -23.88
CA ASP A 42 3.27 -4.97 -24.13
C ASP A 42 3.10 -5.77 -22.84
N ILE A 43 1.87 -6.21 -22.61
CA ILE A 43 1.50 -7.04 -21.46
C ILE A 43 0.64 -8.20 -21.92
N THR A 44 0.64 -9.28 -21.13
CA THR A 44 -0.40 -10.30 -21.26
C THR A 44 -1.55 -10.01 -20.30
N VAL A 45 -2.77 -10.26 -20.78
CA VAL A 45 -4.01 -10.12 -20.01
C VAL A 45 -4.71 -11.46 -20.02
N THR A 46 -4.80 -12.10 -18.86
CA THR A 46 -5.53 -13.34 -18.65
C THR A 46 -6.86 -13.02 -18.01
N PHE A 47 -7.96 -13.35 -18.71
CA PHE A 47 -9.31 -13.18 -18.21
C PHE A 47 -9.97 -14.54 -17.99
N MET A 48 -10.70 -14.66 -16.89
CA MET A 48 -11.24 -15.94 -16.41
C MET A 48 -12.72 -16.16 -16.78
N GLU A 49 -13.36 -15.16 -17.38
CA GLU A 49 -14.76 -15.18 -17.81
C GLU A 49 -14.86 -14.88 -19.32
N PRO A 50 -15.95 -15.28 -20.01
CA PRO A 50 -16.11 -14.94 -21.42
C PRO A 50 -16.15 -13.43 -21.65
N GLU A 51 -15.33 -12.93 -22.57
CA GLU A 51 -15.15 -11.49 -22.80
C GLU A 51 -15.71 -11.03 -24.15
N PRO A 52 -16.66 -10.06 -24.16
CA PRO A 52 -17.12 -9.44 -25.40
C PRO A 52 -15.99 -8.71 -26.12
N VAL A 53 -16.01 -8.79 -27.44
CA VAL A 53 -15.08 -8.07 -28.33
C VAL A 53 -15.76 -6.84 -28.89
N TYR A 54 -14.99 -5.77 -29.06
CA TYR A 54 -15.45 -4.46 -29.52
C TYR A 54 -14.63 -3.99 -30.73
N ASP A 55 -15.30 -3.31 -31.67
CA ASP A 55 -14.68 -2.73 -32.86
C ASP A 55 -13.96 -1.40 -32.56
N ALA A 56 -14.28 -0.76 -31.43
CA ALA A 56 -13.62 0.43 -30.91
C ALA A 56 -13.56 0.38 -29.37
N ALA A 57 -12.75 1.23 -28.75
CA ALA A 57 -12.59 1.35 -27.30
C ALA A 57 -13.79 2.02 -26.59
N GLU A 58 -15.00 1.53 -26.88
CA GLU A 58 -16.28 2.10 -26.42
C GLU A 58 -17.31 0.99 -26.15
N PRO A 59 -18.09 1.05 -25.05
CA PRO A 59 -19.05 0.01 -24.69
C PRO A 59 -20.17 -0.24 -25.71
N GLU A 60 -20.53 0.75 -26.53
CA GLU A 60 -21.58 0.61 -27.55
C GLU A 60 -21.10 -0.11 -28.82
N ARG A 61 -19.79 -0.28 -29.00
CA ARG A 61 -19.17 -0.74 -30.25
C ARG A 61 -18.87 -2.24 -30.25
N LYS A 62 -19.81 -3.08 -29.79
CA LYS A 62 -19.66 -4.54 -29.77
C LYS A 62 -19.57 -5.13 -31.18
N SER A 63 -18.64 -6.05 -31.40
CA SER A 63 -18.49 -6.77 -32.68
C SER A 63 -19.44 -7.97 -32.82
N GLY A 64 -20.16 -8.33 -31.75
CA GLY A 64 -20.97 -9.55 -31.67
C GLY A 64 -20.18 -10.82 -31.39
N VAL A 65 -18.85 -10.74 -31.28
CA VAL A 65 -17.98 -11.85 -30.88
C VAL A 65 -17.74 -11.84 -29.38
N THR A 66 -17.62 -13.03 -28.81
CA THR A 66 -17.20 -13.24 -27.42
C THR A 66 -16.02 -14.20 -27.41
N LEU A 67 -14.95 -13.83 -26.71
CA LEU A 67 -13.81 -14.69 -26.46
C LEU A 67 -14.10 -15.57 -25.25
N ALA A 68 -13.78 -16.86 -25.35
CA ALA A 68 -13.71 -17.72 -24.16
C ALA A 68 -12.53 -17.30 -23.27
N PRO A 69 -12.56 -17.61 -21.95
CA PRO A 69 -11.45 -17.34 -21.03
C PRO A 69 -10.10 -17.76 -21.59
N GLN A 70 -9.15 -16.84 -21.65
CA GLN A 70 -7.81 -17.07 -22.21
C GLN A 70 -6.84 -15.96 -21.82
N THR A 71 -5.57 -16.16 -22.18
CA THR A 71 -4.53 -15.14 -22.12
C THR A 71 -4.34 -14.53 -23.50
N VAL A 72 -4.34 -13.20 -23.58
CA VAL A 72 -4.10 -12.45 -24.83
C VAL A 72 -2.98 -11.42 -24.64
N HIS A 73 -2.29 -11.08 -25.72
CA HIS A 73 -1.34 -9.97 -25.74
C HIS A 73 -2.09 -8.66 -26.00
N ALA A 74 -1.93 -7.69 -25.09
CA ALA A 74 -2.50 -6.36 -25.23
C ALA A 74 -1.42 -5.38 -25.71
N LYS A 75 -1.66 -4.79 -26.90
CA LYS A 75 -0.71 -3.89 -27.56
C LYS A 75 -0.99 -2.40 -27.34
N ALA A 76 -2.19 -2.07 -26.86
CA ALA A 76 -2.57 -0.71 -26.49
C ALA A 76 -3.68 -0.73 -25.43
N ILE A 77 -3.86 0.40 -24.74
CA ILE A 77 -5.00 0.64 -23.85
C ILE A 77 -5.65 1.99 -24.16
N GLU A 78 -6.97 2.03 -24.23
CA GLU A 78 -7.73 3.25 -24.47
C GLU A 78 -9.07 3.15 -23.75
N ASN A 79 -9.48 4.17 -22.99
CA ASN A 79 -10.73 4.15 -22.22
C ASN A 79 -10.93 2.88 -21.37
N ALA A 80 -9.83 2.32 -20.86
CA ALA A 80 -9.78 1.04 -20.13
C ALA A 80 -10.02 -0.24 -20.96
N PHE A 81 -10.18 -0.12 -22.28
CA PHE A 81 -10.18 -1.24 -23.20
C PHE A 81 -8.75 -1.60 -23.60
N PHE A 82 -8.45 -2.88 -23.68
CA PHE A 82 -7.20 -3.40 -24.22
C PHE A 82 -7.36 -3.74 -25.69
N LYS A 83 -6.44 -3.25 -26.52
CA LYS A 83 -6.35 -3.61 -27.93
C LYS A 83 -5.57 -4.91 -28.08
N ILE A 84 -6.14 -5.87 -28.78
CA ILE A 84 -5.59 -7.22 -28.97
C ILE A 84 -5.64 -7.64 -30.44
N ASP A 85 -4.81 -8.61 -30.81
CA ASP A 85 -4.88 -9.26 -32.11
C ASP A 85 -5.93 -10.37 -32.08
N THR A 86 -6.83 -10.37 -33.07
CA THR A 86 -7.83 -11.42 -33.26
C THR A 86 -7.84 -11.89 -34.71
N TRP A 87 -8.51 -13.02 -34.99
CA TRP A 87 -8.72 -13.48 -36.38
C TRP A 87 -9.61 -12.53 -37.21
N LEU A 88 -10.27 -11.56 -36.58
CA LEU A 88 -11.01 -10.48 -37.23
C LEU A 88 -10.16 -9.20 -37.40
N GLY A 89 -8.84 -9.32 -37.22
CA GLY A 89 -7.91 -8.20 -37.09
C GLY A 89 -7.94 -7.56 -35.70
N ASP A 90 -7.36 -6.37 -35.59
CA ASP A 90 -7.33 -5.60 -34.36
C ASP A 90 -8.73 -5.39 -33.77
N LYS A 91 -8.89 -5.74 -32.50
CA LYS A 91 -10.12 -5.52 -31.74
C LYS A 91 -9.81 -5.10 -30.30
N TRP A 92 -10.85 -4.67 -29.61
CA TRP A 92 -10.79 -4.21 -28.23
C TRP A 92 -11.53 -5.18 -27.32
N ILE A 93 -11.02 -5.37 -26.11
CA ILE A 93 -11.70 -6.07 -25.01
C ILE A 93 -11.74 -5.18 -23.79
N PHE A 94 -12.77 -5.33 -22.97
CA PHE A 94 -12.87 -4.67 -21.68
C PHE A 94 -13.11 -5.74 -20.61
N PRO A 95 -12.03 -6.42 -20.18
CA PRO A 95 -12.17 -7.56 -19.30
C PRO A 95 -12.86 -7.16 -18.00
N LYS A 96 -13.80 -8.00 -17.54
CA LYS A 96 -14.52 -7.81 -16.29
C LYS A 96 -14.12 -8.91 -15.31
N GLY A 97 -14.34 -8.64 -14.02
CA GLY A 97 -14.06 -9.62 -12.97
C GLY A 97 -12.57 -9.79 -12.67
N ARG A 98 -12.14 -11.04 -12.45
CA ARG A 98 -10.78 -11.39 -12.03
C ARG A 98 -9.85 -11.49 -13.24
N ILE A 99 -8.92 -10.54 -13.35
CA ILE A 99 -7.95 -10.44 -14.44
C ILE A 99 -6.54 -10.59 -13.87
N ILE A 100 -5.72 -11.44 -14.50
CA ILE A 100 -4.30 -11.61 -14.16
C ILE A 100 -3.45 -10.98 -15.26
N TYR A 101 -2.50 -10.13 -14.87
CA TYR A 101 -1.56 -9.50 -15.78
C TYR A 101 -0.23 -10.22 -15.78
N ASN A 102 0.40 -10.33 -16.97
CA ASN A 102 1.72 -10.91 -17.14
C ASN A 102 1.84 -12.32 -16.55
N LEU A 103 0.82 -13.16 -16.81
CA LEU A 103 0.82 -14.55 -16.40
C LEU A 103 1.82 -15.32 -17.26
N GLU A 104 2.85 -15.87 -16.61
CA GLU A 104 3.94 -16.59 -17.26
C GLU A 104 4.15 -17.95 -16.59
N PRO A 105 4.11 -19.05 -17.35
CA PRO A 105 4.51 -20.36 -16.84
C PRO A 105 5.98 -20.35 -16.43
N ILE A 106 6.29 -20.88 -15.24
CA ILE A 106 7.66 -21.02 -14.75
C ILE A 106 7.84 -22.39 -14.09
N GLN A 107 9.08 -22.73 -13.75
CA GLN A 107 9.36 -23.79 -12.80
C GLN A 107 10.48 -23.32 -11.88
N LYS A 108 10.12 -22.96 -10.65
CA LYS A 108 11.05 -22.30 -9.73
C LYS A 108 10.86 -22.79 -8.30
N GLU A 109 11.93 -23.26 -7.70
CA GLU A 109 11.98 -23.49 -6.25
C GLU A 109 12.14 -22.16 -5.53
N LEU A 110 11.27 -21.92 -4.55
CA LEU A 110 11.23 -20.71 -3.73
C LEU A 110 11.44 -21.08 -2.27
N ALA A 111 12.52 -20.57 -1.68
CA ALA A 111 12.68 -20.61 -0.23
C ALA A 111 11.82 -19.51 0.41
N LEU A 112 10.91 -19.91 1.30
CA LEU A 112 10.12 -19.01 2.13
C LEU A 112 10.87 -18.80 3.45
N PRO A 113 11.50 -17.64 3.67
CA PRO A 113 12.35 -17.43 4.85
C PRO A 113 11.54 -17.18 6.14
N ALA A 114 10.26 -16.88 6.00
CA ALA A 114 9.34 -16.47 7.06
C ALA A 114 7.92 -16.93 6.72
N THR A 115 7.01 -16.81 7.69
CA THR A 115 5.59 -17.09 7.47
C THR A 115 5.06 -16.23 6.32
N THR A 116 4.57 -16.88 5.27
CA THR A 116 4.17 -16.24 4.02
C THR A 116 2.67 -16.44 3.79
N PRO A 117 1.87 -15.37 3.63
CA PRO A 117 0.45 -15.51 3.36
C PRO A 117 0.20 -16.03 1.94
N MET A 118 -0.81 -16.90 1.83
CA MET A 118 -1.27 -17.48 0.58
C MET A 118 -2.69 -16.99 0.27
N PHE A 119 -2.91 -16.61 -0.99
CA PHE A 119 -4.14 -15.98 -1.46
C PHE A 119 -4.74 -16.77 -2.63
N ASP A 120 -6.04 -16.62 -2.84
CA ASP A 120 -6.72 -17.26 -3.96
C ASP A 120 -6.47 -16.54 -5.30
N PHE A 121 -5.90 -15.33 -5.27
CA PHE A 121 -5.57 -14.49 -6.43
C PHE A 121 -4.24 -13.76 -6.21
N PRO A 122 -3.53 -13.32 -7.27
CA PRO A 122 -2.30 -12.54 -7.13
C PRO A 122 -2.57 -11.07 -6.72
N ASN A 123 -3.28 -10.88 -5.60
CA ASN A 123 -3.59 -9.60 -5.00
C ASN A 123 -3.86 -9.78 -3.49
N ALA A 124 -3.16 -9.01 -2.67
CA ALA A 124 -3.18 -9.12 -1.21
C ALA A 124 -4.49 -8.68 -0.55
N LEU A 125 -5.35 -7.99 -1.30
CA LEU A 125 -6.70 -7.61 -0.87
C LEU A 125 -7.74 -8.70 -1.14
N GLN A 126 -7.35 -9.79 -1.81
CA GLN A 126 -8.24 -10.92 -2.13
C GLN A 126 -8.27 -11.94 -0.99
N LYS A 127 -9.08 -12.99 -1.17
CA LYS A 127 -9.31 -13.97 -0.12
C LYS A 127 -8.01 -14.70 0.22
N ARG A 128 -7.61 -14.59 1.49
CA ARG A 128 -6.53 -15.41 2.03
C ARG A 128 -6.98 -16.87 2.15
N LEU A 129 -6.18 -17.78 1.66
CA LEU A 129 -6.37 -19.23 1.77
C LEU A 129 -5.72 -19.79 3.03
N GLY A 130 -4.62 -19.19 3.48
CA GLY A 130 -3.89 -19.59 4.67
C GLY A 130 -2.53 -18.93 4.75
N GLU A 131 -1.64 -19.52 5.54
CA GLU A 131 -0.25 -19.11 5.67
C GLU A 131 0.66 -20.32 5.56
N LEU A 132 1.82 -20.10 4.96
CA LEU A 132 2.88 -21.10 4.82
C LEU A 132 3.99 -20.77 5.80
N SER A 133 4.27 -21.69 6.73
CA SER A 133 5.49 -21.63 7.55
C SER A 133 6.75 -21.66 6.67
N PRO A 134 7.92 -21.22 7.18
CA PRO A 134 9.18 -21.27 6.45
C PRO A 134 9.45 -22.67 5.88
N GLN A 135 9.59 -22.75 4.56
CA GLN A 135 9.77 -24.00 3.81
C GLN A 135 10.23 -23.69 2.38
N THR A 136 10.55 -24.71 1.59
CA THR A 136 10.74 -24.56 0.15
C THR A 136 9.48 -25.01 -0.58
N VAL A 137 9.02 -24.22 -1.55
CA VAL A 137 7.87 -24.54 -2.40
C VAL A 137 8.22 -24.42 -3.88
N THR A 138 7.55 -25.20 -4.72
CA THR A 138 7.68 -25.09 -6.18
C THR A 138 6.60 -24.17 -6.74
N ALA A 139 7.02 -23.08 -7.39
CA ALA A 139 6.16 -22.22 -8.20
C ALA A 139 6.09 -22.73 -9.64
N PHE A 140 4.88 -22.72 -10.21
CA PHE A 140 4.61 -23.19 -11.57
C PHE A 140 4.14 -22.08 -12.53
N GLU A 141 3.78 -20.91 -12.00
CA GLU A 141 3.53 -19.70 -12.78
C GLU A 141 3.82 -18.46 -11.92
N GLN A 142 4.15 -17.36 -12.59
CA GLN A 142 4.31 -16.05 -11.98
C GLN A 142 3.38 -15.05 -12.66
N ALA A 143 2.96 -14.04 -11.92
CA ALA A 143 2.12 -12.97 -12.43
C ALA A 143 2.37 -11.67 -11.67
N ALA A 144 1.88 -10.57 -12.22
CA ALA A 144 1.79 -9.28 -11.53
C ALA A 144 3.11 -8.89 -10.81
N GLY A 145 4.24 -9.13 -11.48
CA GLY A 145 5.61 -8.79 -11.07
C GLY A 145 6.23 -9.64 -9.95
N ARG A 146 5.51 -9.93 -8.87
CA ARG A 146 6.05 -10.60 -7.66
C ARG A 146 5.14 -11.67 -7.07
N TRP A 147 4.11 -12.06 -7.79
CA TRP A 147 3.22 -13.12 -7.36
C TRP A 147 3.62 -14.44 -7.98
N TYR A 148 3.65 -15.48 -7.17
CA TYR A 148 3.98 -16.84 -7.57
C TYR A 148 2.83 -17.75 -7.21
N HIS A 149 2.34 -18.53 -8.17
CA HIS A 149 1.38 -19.60 -7.90
C HIS A 149 2.16 -20.86 -7.54
N VAL A 150 1.92 -21.36 -6.34
CA VAL A 150 2.66 -22.47 -5.77
C VAL A 150 1.75 -23.65 -5.49
N ARG A 151 2.30 -24.86 -5.59
CA ARG A 151 1.62 -26.08 -5.14
C ARG A 151 1.98 -26.34 -3.69
N THR A 152 0.96 -26.60 -2.87
CA THR A 152 1.16 -26.94 -1.45
C THR A 152 0.31 -28.14 -1.07
N PRO A 153 0.62 -28.86 0.02
CA PRO A 153 -0.24 -29.94 0.53
C PRO A 153 -1.67 -29.49 0.87
N GLN A 154 -1.88 -28.19 1.10
CA GLN A 154 -3.18 -27.60 1.47
C GLN A 154 -3.98 -27.12 0.24
N GLY A 155 -3.42 -27.27 -0.96
CA GLY A 155 -3.96 -26.75 -2.22
C GLY A 155 -3.02 -25.74 -2.88
N ASP A 156 -3.36 -25.36 -4.11
CA ASP A 156 -2.63 -24.36 -4.86
C ASP A 156 -3.04 -22.95 -4.41
N GLY A 157 -2.10 -22.01 -4.45
CA GLY A 157 -2.39 -20.62 -4.12
C GLY A 157 -1.27 -19.64 -4.48
N TRP A 158 -1.61 -18.36 -4.46
CA TRP A 158 -0.73 -17.26 -4.83
C TRP A 158 -0.01 -16.71 -3.61
N ILE A 159 1.31 -16.60 -3.68
CA ILE A 159 2.16 -16.00 -2.65
C ILE A 159 2.94 -14.82 -3.19
N ASN A 160 3.29 -13.90 -2.29
CA ASN A 160 4.20 -12.78 -2.59
C ASN A 160 5.15 -12.58 -1.42
N LEU A 161 6.45 -12.83 -1.64
CA LEU A 161 7.47 -12.75 -0.60
C LEU A 161 7.63 -11.34 -0.02
N ALA A 162 7.24 -10.29 -0.75
CA ALA A 162 7.27 -8.92 -0.23
C ALA A 162 6.17 -8.64 0.82
N ILE A 163 5.20 -9.54 0.97
CA ILE A 163 4.08 -9.44 1.92
C ILE A 163 4.27 -10.43 3.09
N ALA A 164 5.27 -11.31 3.02
CA ALA A 164 5.58 -12.23 4.10
C ALA A 164 5.88 -11.47 5.40
N LEU A 165 5.63 -12.12 6.53
CA LEU A 165 6.11 -11.60 7.81
C LEU A 165 7.64 -11.45 7.75
N PRO A 166 8.21 -10.47 8.44
CA PRO A 166 9.65 -10.31 8.46
C PRO A 166 10.25 -11.47 9.26
N LYS A 167 11.38 -12.00 8.78
CA LYS A 167 12.07 -13.10 9.46
C LYS A 167 12.45 -12.70 10.89
N GLU A 168 12.90 -11.45 11.06
CA GLU A 168 13.34 -10.88 12.32
C GLU A 168 12.91 -9.40 12.40
N VAL A 169 12.70 -8.91 13.62
CA VAL A 169 12.45 -7.49 13.91
C VAL A 169 13.50 -6.97 14.89
N GLN A 170 13.85 -5.69 14.76
CA GLN A 170 14.70 -4.99 15.72
C GLN A 170 13.87 -4.62 16.96
N PRO A 171 14.38 -4.83 18.18
CA PRO A 171 13.67 -4.44 19.39
C PRO A 171 13.47 -2.92 19.43
N VAL A 172 12.29 -2.50 19.89
CA VAL A 172 11.95 -1.09 20.10
C VAL A 172 11.80 -0.86 21.60
N SER A 173 12.57 0.09 22.15
CA SER A 173 12.46 0.47 23.54
C SER A 173 11.39 1.54 23.72
N GLY A 174 10.39 1.27 24.56
CA GLY A 174 9.35 2.23 24.92
C GLY A 174 8.15 2.27 23.96
N SER A 175 7.28 3.23 24.20
CA SER A 175 6.06 3.43 23.39
C SER A 175 6.30 4.41 22.25
N ILE A 176 5.64 4.19 21.14
CA ILE A 176 5.50 5.15 20.04
C ILE A 176 4.09 5.74 20.07
N LYS A 177 3.96 7.02 19.72
CA LYS A 177 2.67 7.69 19.54
C LYS A 177 2.72 8.45 18.21
N PRO A 178 2.41 7.78 17.08
CA PRO A 178 2.48 8.38 15.75
C PRO A 178 1.48 9.53 15.59
N VAL A 179 1.91 10.62 14.93
CA VAL A 179 1.04 11.78 14.71
C VAL A 179 -0.01 11.49 13.65
N GLY A 180 -1.29 11.55 14.05
CA GLY A 180 -2.45 11.34 13.17
C GLY A 180 -2.97 9.90 13.14
N ASP A 181 -4.00 9.67 12.34
CA ASP A 181 -4.56 8.35 12.10
C ASP A 181 -3.54 7.49 11.33
N THR A 182 -3.15 6.35 11.91
CA THR A 182 -2.21 5.41 11.30
C THR A 182 -2.90 4.08 11.02
N LEU A 183 -2.77 3.56 9.80
CA LEU A 183 -3.39 2.29 9.42
C LEU A 183 -2.69 1.11 10.11
N ILE A 184 -3.48 0.20 10.66
CA ILE A 184 -3.00 -1.08 11.20
C ILE A 184 -3.29 -2.13 10.13
N LEU A 185 -2.22 -2.68 9.55
CA LEU A 185 -2.29 -3.68 8.49
C LEU A 185 -1.92 -5.05 9.02
N GLN A 186 -2.42 -6.10 8.39
CA GLN A 186 -2.16 -7.47 8.83
C GLN A 186 -0.72 -7.93 8.60
N TYR A 187 -0.05 -7.38 7.57
CA TYR A 187 1.35 -7.66 7.23
C TYR A 187 2.07 -6.32 7.00
N PRO A 188 3.41 -6.27 7.12
CA PRO A 188 4.19 -5.04 6.94
C PRO A 188 4.34 -4.66 5.46
N HIS A 189 3.23 -4.39 4.80
CA HIS A 189 3.16 -4.02 3.39
C HIS A 189 1.92 -3.17 3.14
N GLU A 190 2.05 -2.06 2.41
CA GLU A 190 0.97 -1.06 2.23
C GLU A 190 -0.32 -1.61 1.60
N ARG A 191 -0.22 -2.73 0.88
CA ARG A 191 -1.36 -3.42 0.25
C ARG A 191 -1.95 -4.56 1.08
N ALA A 192 -1.39 -4.81 2.27
CA ALA A 192 -1.95 -5.80 3.16
C ALA A 192 -3.34 -5.36 3.65
N GLN A 193 -4.13 -6.34 4.07
CA GLN A 193 -5.48 -6.07 4.56
C GLN A 193 -5.45 -5.12 5.77
N LEU A 194 -6.29 -4.09 5.73
CA LEU A 194 -6.54 -3.20 6.85
C LEU A 194 -7.30 -3.96 7.95
N VAL A 195 -6.75 -3.98 9.17
CA VAL A 195 -7.36 -4.61 10.35
C VAL A 195 -7.80 -3.60 11.40
N GLY A 196 -7.32 -2.36 11.33
CA GLY A 196 -7.73 -1.30 12.24
C GLY A 196 -7.07 0.04 11.93
N VAL A 197 -7.39 1.04 12.75
CA VAL A 197 -6.77 2.37 12.69
C VAL A 197 -6.30 2.74 14.09
N LEU A 198 -5.03 3.07 14.20
CA LEU A 198 -4.40 3.61 15.40
C LEU A 198 -4.64 5.11 15.43
N ARG A 199 -5.42 5.59 16.42
CA ARG A 199 -5.82 7.01 16.51
C ARG A 199 -5.19 7.69 17.72
N ASN A 200 -4.14 8.47 17.50
CA ASN A 200 -3.52 9.37 18.49
C ASN A 200 -3.26 8.72 19.87
N GLN A 201 -2.96 7.42 19.89
CA GLN A 201 -2.71 6.67 21.12
C GLN A 201 -1.30 6.11 21.12
N ALA A 202 -0.68 6.11 22.29
CA ALA A 202 0.61 5.48 22.46
C ALA A 202 0.45 3.96 22.41
N VAL A 203 1.35 3.29 21.71
CA VAL A 203 1.43 1.82 21.65
C VAL A 203 2.86 1.40 21.90
N THR A 204 3.05 0.25 22.52
CA THR A 204 4.37 -0.34 22.73
C THR A 204 4.62 -1.39 21.67
N PRO A 205 5.48 -1.14 20.67
CA PRO A 205 5.76 -2.10 19.63
C PRO A 205 6.55 -3.29 20.18
N LEU A 206 6.30 -4.47 19.61
CA LEU A 206 7.08 -5.68 19.87
C LEU A 206 8.42 -5.67 19.13
N GLY A 207 8.51 -4.89 18.05
CA GLY A 207 9.73 -4.64 17.30
C GLY A 207 9.45 -3.81 16.05
N LYS A 208 10.49 -3.52 15.27
CA LYS A 208 10.38 -2.83 13.98
C LYS A 208 11.23 -3.46 12.89
N THR A 209 10.81 -3.33 11.64
CA THR A 209 11.65 -3.65 10.48
C THR A 209 12.61 -2.51 10.16
N SER A 210 13.52 -2.71 9.21
CA SER A 210 14.36 -1.63 8.66
C SER A 210 13.55 -0.55 7.94
N ASP A 211 12.36 -0.91 7.45
CA ASP A 211 11.51 -0.08 6.61
C ASP A 211 10.35 0.48 7.44
N ASN A 212 10.63 0.84 8.70
CA ASN A 212 9.70 1.56 9.58
C ASN A 212 8.32 0.91 9.81
N TRP A 213 8.22 -0.41 9.63
CA TRP A 213 7.05 -1.16 10.07
C TRP A 213 7.21 -1.60 11.52
N TYR A 214 6.31 -1.15 12.38
CA TYR A 214 6.27 -1.51 13.79
C TYR A 214 5.24 -2.60 14.02
N HIS A 215 5.66 -3.69 14.65
CA HIS A 215 4.79 -4.79 15.05
C HIS A 215 4.07 -4.40 16.33
N ILE A 216 2.74 -4.44 16.32
CA ILE A 216 1.90 -4.10 17.47
C ILE A 216 0.87 -5.20 17.71
N GLN A 217 0.47 -5.33 18.98
CA GLN A 217 -0.59 -6.24 19.38
C GLN A 217 -1.67 -5.46 20.14
N GLY A 218 -2.94 -5.78 19.88
CA GLY A 218 -4.07 -5.17 20.56
C GLY A 218 -5.27 -6.09 20.64
N THR A 219 -6.44 -5.54 20.97
CA THR A 219 -7.71 -6.28 21.01
C THR A 219 -8.15 -6.78 19.63
N PHE A 220 -7.66 -6.15 18.57
CA PHE A 220 -7.81 -6.60 17.18
C PHE A 220 -6.92 -7.79 16.82
N GLY A 221 -6.03 -8.22 17.72
CA GLY A 221 -5.03 -9.25 17.48
C GLY A 221 -3.69 -8.66 17.07
N ASP A 222 -3.04 -9.31 16.11
CA ASP A 222 -1.72 -8.98 15.59
C ASP A 222 -1.81 -7.96 14.43
N GLY A 223 -0.87 -7.03 14.34
CA GLY A 223 -0.84 -6.06 13.24
C GLY A 223 0.43 -5.24 13.14
N TRP A 224 0.54 -4.52 12.04
CA TRP A 224 1.71 -3.73 11.65
C TRP A 224 1.30 -2.31 11.31
N VAL A 225 2.05 -1.34 11.81
CA VAL A 225 1.87 0.08 11.49
C VAL A 225 3.12 0.61 10.82
N HIS A 226 2.97 1.30 9.70
CA HIS A 226 4.07 2.00 9.07
C HIS A 226 4.14 3.41 9.66
N VAL A 227 5.27 3.73 10.30
CA VAL A 227 5.45 5.00 11.00
C VAL A 227 6.79 5.59 10.63
N GLU A 228 6.77 6.66 9.85
CA GLU A 228 7.97 7.37 9.49
C GLU A 228 8.56 8.12 10.69
N ASP A 229 9.89 8.28 10.72
CA ASP A 229 10.57 9.05 11.78
C ASP A 229 10.04 10.49 11.88
N SER A 230 9.55 11.05 10.78
CA SER A 230 8.91 12.37 10.74
C SER A 230 7.57 12.44 11.47
N GLN A 231 6.92 11.31 11.71
CA GLN A 231 5.67 11.19 12.47
C GLN A 231 5.92 10.99 13.97
N LEU A 232 7.17 10.87 14.40
CA LEU A 232 7.56 10.73 15.79
C LEU A 232 8.18 12.04 16.33
N PRO A 233 7.97 12.36 17.62
CA PRO A 233 8.74 13.41 18.27
C PRO A 233 10.24 13.09 18.23
N LYS A 234 11.04 14.08 17.85
CA LYS A 234 12.49 14.02 18.06
C LYS A 234 12.78 14.27 19.54
N PRO A 235 13.52 13.40 20.24
CA PRO A 235 13.92 13.66 21.61
C PRO A 235 14.72 14.96 21.70
N VAL A 236 14.37 15.82 22.64
CA VAL A 236 15.12 17.04 22.95
C VAL A 236 15.27 17.20 24.45
N ASP A 237 16.25 17.99 24.87
CA ASP A 237 16.38 18.46 26.23
C ASP A 237 16.52 19.99 26.18
N LYS A 238 15.38 20.68 26.11
CA LYS A 238 15.34 22.13 25.90
C LYS A 238 14.61 22.81 27.05
N LEU A 239 15.28 23.73 27.73
CA LEU A 239 14.64 24.63 28.68
C LEU A 239 13.95 25.76 27.91
N ILE A 240 12.67 25.98 28.16
CA ILE A 240 11.84 26.96 27.46
C ILE A 240 11.25 27.90 28.51
N THR A 241 11.38 29.22 28.27
CA THR A 241 10.71 30.23 29.09
C THR A 241 9.39 30.63 28.42
N LEU A 242 8.27 30.38 29.11
CA LEU A 242 6.96 30.85 28.70
C LEU A 242 6.73 32.25 29.27
N ASN A 243 6.54 33.25 28.40
CA ASN A 243 6.36 34.65 28.80
C ASN A 243 4.88 35.07 28.90
N ARG A 244 3.95 34.16 28.57
CA ARG A 244 2.49 34.37 28.58
C ARG A 244 1.80 33.07 28.96
N GLU A 245 0.49 33.14 29.18
CA GLU A 245 -0.30 31.93 29.27
C GLU A 245 -0.19 31.12 27.97
N THR A 246 0.11 29.83 28.08
CA THR A 246 0.31 28.93 26.95
C THR A 246 -0.65 27.76 27.07
N GLU A 247 -1.40 27.48 26.00
CA GLU A 247 -2.32 26.34 25.93
C GLU A 247 -1.54 25.02 25.92
N ILE A 248 -2.03 24.05 26.67
CA ILE A 248 -1.55 22.67 26.66
C ILE A 248 -2.59 21.79 25.97
N MET A 249 -2.11 20.94 25.06
CA MET A 249 -2.90 19.94 24.36
C MET A 249 -2.43 18.54 24.75
N ASP A 250 -3.30 17.54 24.67
CA ASP A 250 -2.91 16.13 24.86
C ASP A 250 -2.10 15.57 23.68
N TYR A 251 -2.17 16.27 22.53
CA TYR A 251 -1.50 15.86 21.30
C TYR A 251 -1.35 17.00 20.27
N PRO A 252 -0.32 16.98 19.40
CA PRO A 252 -0.14 18.00 18.36
C PRO A 252 -1.28 18.04 17.35
N MET A 253 -1.68 19.26 16.95
CA MET A 253 -2.65 19.60 15.89
C MET A 253 -4.10 19.13 16.09
N VAL A 254 -4.31 17.86 16.40
CA VAL A 254 -5.61 17.20 16.50
C VAL A 254 -5.96 16.80 17.93
N GLY A 255 -5.10 17.15 18.89
CA GLY A 255 -5.31 16.86 20.30
C GLY A 255 -6.40 17.71 20.94
N ASN A 256 -6.92 17.21 22.06
CA ASN A 256 -7.85 17.93 22.89
C ASN A 256 -7.10 18.95 23.75
N TRP A 257 -7.78 20.07 24.01
CA TRP A 257 -7.33 21.06 24.97
C TRP A 257 -7.36 20.49 26.40
N LEU A 258 -6.24 20.61 27.10
CA LEU A 258 -6.08 20.13 28.48
C LEU A 258 -6.10 21.27 29.51
N GLY A 259 -5.82 22.51 29.10
CA GLY A 259 -5.64 23.61 30.03
C GLY A 259 -4.71 24.71 29.51
N LYS A 260 -4.23 25.52 30.46
CA LYS A 260 -3.19 26.53 30.24
C LYS A 260 -2.12 26.45 31.31
N LEU A 261 -0.89 26.76 30.91
CA LEU A 261 0.22 27.03 31.80
C LEU A 261 0.41 28.54 31.95
N ALA A 262 0.54 29.02 33.18
CA ALA A 262 0.99 30.38 33.45
C ALA A 262 2.46 30.58 33.01
N PRO A 263 2.92 31.83 32.81
CA PRO A 263 4.32 32.14 32.50
C PRO A 263 5.28 31.48 33.49
N GLN A 264 6.19 30.64 32.99
CA GLN A 264 7.14 29.86 33.79
C GLN A 264 8.23 29.28 32.90
N GLN A 265 9.29 28.75 33.51
CA GLN A 265 10.26 27.91 32.80
C GLN A 265 9.84 26.45 32.85
N ILE A 266 9.92 25.78 31.70
CA ILE A 266 9.62 24.36 31.57
C ILE A 266 10.74 23.65 30.81
N ARG A 267 10.83 22.33 30.98
CA ARG A 267 11.76 21.48 30.23
C ARG A 267 10.98 20.67 29.21
N ALA A 268 11.30 20.83 27.93
CA ALA A 268 10.77 20.01 26.85
C ALA A 268 11.62 18.76 26.67
N THR A 269 10.94 17.63 26.47
CA THR A 269 11.53 16.28 26.30
C THR A 269 11.45 15.78 24.86
N GLY A 270 10.59 16.38 24.05
CA GLY A 270 10.40 16.04 22.64
C GLY A 270 10.01 17.26 21.82
N GLN A 271 10.31 17.23 20.52
CA GLN A 271 9.91 18.25 19.57
C GLN A 271 9.36 17.63 18.29
N TRP A 272 8.25 18.16 17.81
CA TRP A 272 7.68 17.82 16.52
C TRP A 272 7.23 19.10 15.82
N ASN A 273 7.90 19.47 14.72
CA ASN A 273 7.73 20.78 14.08
C ASN A 273 7.87 21.93 15.12
N ASN A 274 6.84 22.76 15.27
CA ASN A 274 6.76 23.86 16.24
C ASN A 274 6.11 23.45 17.58
N TRP A 275 5.83 22.16 17.77
CA TRP A 275 5.28 21.62 19.01
C TRP A 275 6.39 21.07 19.90
N TYR A 276 6.29 21.33 21.20
CA TYR A 276 7.16 20.80 22.24
C TYR A 276 6.38 19.90 23.18
N GLN A 277 6.90 18.69 23.38
CA GLN A 277 6.39 17.72 24.34
C GLN A 277 6.99 18.01 25.72
N ILE A 278 6.15 18.04 26.73
CA ILE A 278 6.48 18.41 28.10
C ILE A 278 5.80 17.48 29.10
N GLN A 279 6.37 17.34 30.29
CA GLN A 279 5.71 16.63 31.38
C GLN A 279 4.88 17.61 32.23
N THR A 280 3.62 17.27 32.49
CA THR A 280 2.71 18.04 33.34
C THR A 280 2.12 17.19 34.46
N TRP A 281 1.35 17.80 35.36
CA TRP A 281 0.59 17.08 36.39
C TRP A 281 -0.55 16.22 35.83
N LEU A 282 -0.97 16.47 34.58
CA LEU A 282 -1.95 15.64 33.86
C LEU A 282 -1.29 14.50 33.06
N GLY A 283 0.05 14.42 33.09
CA GLY A 283 0.83 13.53 32.25
C GLY A 283 1.58 14.27 31.15
N GLU A 284 1.98 13.53 30.12
CA GLU A 284 2.61 14.08 28.92
C GLU A 284 1.63 15.02 28.20
N ALA A 285 2.11 16.21 27.82
CA ALA A 285 1.33 17.21 27.08
C ALA A 285 2.20 17.90 26.03
N TRP A 286 1.54 18.66 25.16
CA TRP A 286 2.14 19.35 24.04
C TRP A 286 1.78 20.83 24.04
N ILE A 287 2.76 21.67 23.73
CA ILE A 287 2.58 23.13 23.60
C ILE A 287 3.16 23.64 22.29
N VAL A 288 2.68 24.77 21.82
CA VAL A 288 3.33 25.56 20.77
C VAL A 288 4.01 26.76 21.40
N VAL A 289 5.25 27.01 21.01
CA VAL A 289 6.02 28.17 21.46
C VAL A 289 6.31 29.03 20.23
N ASP A 290 5.83 30.27 20.24
CA ASP A 290 6.23 31.26 19.24
C ASP A 290 7.66 31.69 19.57
N GLU A 291 8.64 31.39 18.71
CA GLU A 291 10.04 31.82 18.88
C GLU A 291 10.27 33.28 18.46
N ARG A 292 9.25 34.15 18.55
CA ARG A 292 9.35 35.57 18.18
C ARG A 292 9.80 36.47 19.32
#